data_AF-A0A5Q4ZVY7-F1
#
_entry.id   AF-A0A5Q4ZVY7-F1
#
_cell.length_a   1.000
_cell.length_b   1.000
_cell.length_c   1.000
_cell.angle_alpha   90.00
_cell.angle_beta   90.00
_cell.angle_gamma   90.00
#
_symmetry.space_group_name_H-M   'P 1'
#
loop_
_entity.id
_entity.type
_entity.pdbx_description
1 polymer ?
#
loop_
_entity_poly.entity_id
_entity_poly.type
_entity_poly.pdbx_seq_one_letter_code
_entity_poly.pdbx_strand_id
1 'polypeptide(L)' 'MYELKECPCCLSDELLVSDNEETVICSECGVIKRNGTWLIIEEKKLKATA' A
#
# COMPACT_ATOMS: atom_id res chain seq x y z
N MET A 1 -9.63 -1.75 -21.57
CA MET A 1 -10.07 -1.76 -20.16
C MET A 1 -8.83 -1.46 -19.34
N TYR A 2 -8.77 -0.29 -18.69
CA TYR A 2 -7.61 0.08 -17.88
C TYR A 2 -7.71 -0.64 -16.54
N GLU A 3 -6.79 -1.57 -16.30
CA GLU A 3 -6.59 -2.16 -14.98
C GLU A 3 -6.02 -1.05 -14.09
N LEU A 4 -6.86 -0.45 -13.24
CA LEU A 4 -6.46 0.63 -12.34
C LEU A 4 -5.49 0.05 -11.29
N LYS A 5 -4.18 0.14 -11.56
CA LYS A 5 -3.09 -0.13 -10.61
C LYS A 5 -2.75 1.14 -9.85
N GLU A 6 -3.74 1.76 -9.21
CA GLU A 6 -3.52 2.95 -8.38
C GLU A 6 -3.49 2.56 -6.91
N CYS A 7 -2.76 3.35 -6.13
CA CYS A 7 -2.78 3.23 -4.68
C CYS A 7 -4.20 3.52 -4.16
N PRO A 8 -4.85 2.63 -3.38
CA PRO A 8 -6.18 2.90 -2.82
C PRO A 8 -6.18 3.98 -1.74
N CYS A 9 -5.00 4.36 -1.23
CA CYS A 9 -4.88 5.34 -0.15
C CYS A 9 -4.70 6.77 -0.67
N CYS A 10 -3.83 6.99 -1.65
CA CYS A 10 -3.52 8.32 -2.17
C CYS A 10 -3.84 8.49 -3.66
N LEU A 11 -4.38 7.45 -4.32
CA LEU A 11 -4.65 7.42 -5.77
C LEU A 11 -3.41 7.66 -6.64
N SER A 12 -2.22 7.53 -6.07
CA SER A 12 -0.96 7.63 -6.80
C SER A 12 -0.77 6.43 -7.72
N ASP A 13 -0.31 6.69 -8.94
CA ASP A 13 0.15 5.69 -9.90
C ASP A 13 1.60 5.22 -9.64
N GLU A 14 2.33 5.89 -8.75
CA GLU A 14 3.70 5.53 -8.37
C GLU A 14 3.73 4.35 -7.39
N LEU A 15 3.68 3.13 -7.94
CA LEU A 15 3.75 1.87 -7.21
C LEU A 15 5.05 1.11 -7.49
N LEU A 16 5.79 0.78 -6.44
CA LEU A 16 6.93 -0.14 -6.47
C LEU A 16 6.43 -1.58 -6.38
N VAL A 17 6.52 -2.31 -7.49
CA VAL A 17 6.18 -3.74 -7.55
C VAL A 17 7.45 -4.56 -7.36
N SER A 18 7.41 -5.52 -6.44
CA SER A 18 8.49 -6.48 -6.23
C SER A 18 8.62 -7.39 -7.46
N ASP A 19 9.84 -7.89 -7.72
CA ASP A 19 10.15 -8.76 -8.86
C ASP A 19 9.27 -10.02 -8.93
N ASN A 20 8.85 -10.52 -7.78
CA ASN A 20 7.95 -11.68 -7.67
C ASN A 20 6.46 -11.33 -7.81
N GLU A 21 6.11 -10.06 -8.04
CA GLU A 21 4.76 -9.48 -8.11
C GLU A 21 3.86 -9.70 -6.87
N GLU A 22 4.38 -10.38 -5.83
CA GLU A 22 3.66 -10.67 -4.60
C GLU A 22 3.48 -9.45 -3.70
N THR A 23 4.37 -8.46 -3.82
CA THR A 23 4.39 -7.26 -2.98
C THR A 23 4.37 -6.01 -3.85
N VAL A 24 3.45 -5.09 -3.57
CA VAL A 24 3.38 -3.77 -4.17
C VAL A 24 3.47 -2.74 -3.05
N ILE A 25 4.23 -1.67 -3.20
CA ILE A 25 4.38 -0.62 -2.20
C ILE A 25 4.11 0.70 -2.90
N CYS A 26 3.25 1.54 -2.34
CA CYS A 26 3.08 2.89 -2.85
C CYS A 26 4.27 3.75 -2.44
N SER A 27 4.95 4.39 -3.41
CA SER A 27 6.07 5.29 -3.15
C SER A 27 5.67 6.53 -2.36
N GLU A 28 4.44 7.01 -2.54
CA GLU A 28 3.98 8.25 -1.90
C GLU A 28 3.53 8.05 -0.45
N CYS A 29 2.59 7.14 -0.22
CA CYS A 29 2.02 6.96 1.13
C CYS A 29 2.62 5.78 1.89
N GLY A 30 3.49 4.98 1.26
CA GLY A 30 4.11 3.80 1.87
C GLY A 30 3.16 2.63 2.09
N VAL A 31 1.91 2.68 1.60
CA VAL A 31 0.95 1.57 1.78
C VAL A 31 1.42 0.32 1.02
N ILE A 32 1.28 -0.84 1.65
CA ILE A 32 1.84 -2.11 1.13
C ILE A 32 0.69 -3.01 0.70
N LYS A 33 0.72 -3.56 -0.50
CA LYS A 33 -0.09 -4.69 -0.97
C LYS A 33 0.74 -5.96 -0.88
N ARG A 34 0.23 -7.01 -0.25
CA ARG A 34 0.88 -8.32 -0.23
C ARG A 34 -0.14 -9.40 -0.59
N ASN A 35 0.20 -10.31 -1.50
CA ASN A 35 -0.71 -11.37 -1.97
C ASN A 35 -2.08 -10.83 -2.41
N GLY A 36 -2.08 -9.76 -3.20
CA GLY A 36 -3.33 -9.13 -3.66
C GLY A 36 -4.06 -8.26 -2.61
N THR A 37 -3.66 -8.27 -1.35
CA THR A 37 -4.34 -7.58 -0.25
C THR A 37 -3.57 -6.33 0.19
N TRP A 38 -4.22 -5.16 0.23
CA TRP A 38 -3.63 -3.93 0.76
C TRP A 38 -3.60 -3.95 2.29
N LEU A 39 -2.40 -3.99 2.84
CA LEU A 39 -2.06 -3.77 4.24
C LEU A 39 -2.12 -2.27 4.52
N ILE A 40 -3.35 -1.74 4.58
CA ILE A 40 -3.61 -0.41 5.10
C ILE A 40 -3.45 -0.54 6.61
N ILE A 41 -2.28 -0.18 7.12
CA ILE A 41 -2.07 -0.03 8.55
C ILE A 41 -2.87 1.22 8.93
N GLU A 42 -4.16 1.04 9.26
CA GLU A 42 -4.80 2.02 10.12
C GLU A 42 -3.91 2.07 11.36
N GLU A 43 -3.21 3.18 11.56
CA GLU A 43 -2.56 3.48 12.82
C GLU A 43 -3.66 3.39 13.89
N LYS A 44 -3.87 2.19 14.43
CA LYS A 44 -4.44 2.00 15.74
C LYS A 44 -3.47 2.71 16.63
N LYS A 45 -3.77 4.00 16.87
CA LYS A 45 -3.19 4.90 17.85
C LYS A 45 -2.65 4.07 19.01
N LEU A 46 -1.39 3.69 18.92
CA LEU A 46 -0.62 3.33 20.08
C LEU A 46 -0.34 4.67 20.74
N LYS A 47 -1.37 5.19 21.42
CA LYS A 47 -1.14 5.97 22.64
C LYS A 47 -0.41 5.03 23.58
N ALA A 48 0.91 4.96 23.41
CA ALA A 48 1.80 4.57 24.49
C ALA A 48 1.71 5.70 25.51
N THR A 49 0.70 5.64 26.38
CA THR A 49 0.79 6.22 27.70
C THR A 49 1.58 5.22 28.53
N ALA A 50 2.82 5.56 28.84
CA ALA A 50 3.52 5.16 30.05
C ALA A 50 4.63 6.18 30.31
#